data_AF-A0A4R2JYJ5-F1
#
_entry.id   AF-A0A4R2JYJ5-F1
#
_cell.length_a   1.000
_cell.length_b   1.000
_cell.length_c   1.000
_cell.angle_alpha   90.00
_cell.angle_beta   90.00
_cell.angle_gamma   90.00
#
_symmetry.space_group_name_H-M   'P 1'
#
loop_
_entity.id
_entity.type
_entity.pdbx_description
1 polymer ?
#
loop_
_entity_poly.entity_id
_entity_poly.type
_entity_poly.pdbx_seq_one_letter_code
_entity_poly.pdbx_strand_id
1 'polypeptide(L)'
;MSYRLARCLAVFRDEVNNRWPGRDKSSDGWIGDAAHATRQSDHNPWVHDNNGVGVVRAYDIDAGPGDNTDIGLWLADHVRTLGASGHPALRNGSYVISARRIASPSSGWQWRAYTGSNPHISHTHVSVSLDQAGYDATQGWAITGGPGPDPGGRPTIRRGSIGDAVRELQRILNAWYPSLPPLVVDGDFGPKTDERVRYMQQRAGLAVDGIVGPQTWGRLLSG
;
A
#
# COMPACT_ATOMS: atom_id res chain seq x y z
N MET A 1 -11.35 3.94 29.13
CA MET A 1 -10.03 3.28 29.24
C MET A 1 -9.08 4.00 28.30
N SER A 2 -7.85 4.30 28.73
CA SER A 2 -6.83 4.88 27.85
C SER A 2 -6.26 3.80 26.92
N TYR A 3 -6.00 4.16 25.67
CA TYR A 3 -5.35 3.29 24.71
C TYR A 3 -4.39 4.06 23.81
N ARG A 4 -3.45 3.34 23.19
CA ARG A 4 -2.44 3.90 22.27
C ARG A 4 -2.16 2.96 21.11
N LEU A 5 -1.58 3.51 20.05
CA LEU A 5 -0.95 2.72 18.99
C LEU A 5 0.36 2.11 19.51
N ALA A 6 0.67 0.88 19.07
CA ALA A 6 1.99 0.28 19.23
C ALA A 6 3.09 1.22 18.69
N ARG A 7 4.19 1.41 19.43
CA ARG A 7 5.23 2.40 19.03
C ARG A 7 5.90 2.03 17.71
N CYS A 8 6.11 0.74 17.45
CA CYS A 8 6.64 0.28 16.17
C CYS A 8 5.74 0.68 14.98
N LEU A 9 4.42 0.71 15.16
CA LEU A 9 3.48 1.12 14.11
C LEU A 9 3.44 2.63 13.88
N ALA A 10 3.77 3.43 14.91
CA ALA A 10 4.00 4.86 14.70
C ALA A 10 5.22 5.10 13.81
N VAL A 11 6.33 4.39 14.06
CA VAL A 11 7.53 4.43 13.20
C VAL A 11 7.21 3.95 11.79
N PHE A 12 6.47 2.83 11.66
CA PHE A 12 6.01 2.31 10.37
C PHE A 12 5.23 3.35 9.56
N ARG A 13 4.20 3.93 10.16
CA ARG A 13 3.37 4.97 9.53
C ARG A 13 4.21 6.14 9.06
N ASP A 14 5.12 6.62 9.90
CA ASP A 14 5.94 7.79 9.59
C ASP A 14 6.91 7.48 8.43
N GLU A 15 7.53 6.29 8.39
CA GLU A 15 8.34 5.84 7.27
C GLU A 15 7.53 5.71 5.97
N VAL A 16 6.34 5.09 6.00
CA VAL A 16 5.44 4.99 4.84
C VAL A 16 5.07 6.38 4.32
N ASN A 17 4.72 7.31 5.21
CA ASN A 17 4.33 8.67 4.84
C ASN A 17 5.50 9.49 4.31
N ASN A 18 6.70 9.30 4.86
CA ASN A 18 7.91 9.95 4.34
C ASN A 18 8.28 9.40 2.96
N ARG A 19 8.08 8.09 2.74
CA ARG A 19 8.39 7.45 1.46
C ARG A 19 7.42 7.83 0.35
N TRP A 20 6.14 7.95 0.68
CA TRP A 20 5.05 8.28 -0.25
C TRP A 20 4.15 9.39 0.32
N PRO A 21 4.62 10.65 0.37
CA PRO A 21 3.86 11.74 1.00
C PRO A 21 2.53 12.01 0.30
N GLY A 22 2.47 11.82 -1.02
CA GLY A 22 1.31 12.05 -1.87
C GLY A 22 0.33 10.88 -2.01
N ARG A 23 0.57 9.74 -1.35
CA ARG A 23 -0.38 8.60 -1.41
C ARG A 23 -1.73 8.99 -0.81
N ASP A 24 -2.78 8.36 -1.33
CA ASP A 24 -4.10 8.40 -0.71
C ASP A 24 -4.05 7.66 0.63
N LYS A 25 -4.72 8.23 1.63
CA LYS A 25 -4.74 7.77 3.03
C LYS A 25 -6.18 7.61 3.53
N SER A 26 -7.17 7.66 2.63
CA SER A 26 -8.59 7.62 3.00
C SER A 26 -8.99 6.34 3.71
N SER A 27 -8.27 5.24 3.43
CA SER A 27 -8.44 3.94 4.11
C SER A 27 -7.38 3.66 5.19
N ASP A 28 -6.51 4.63 5.53
CA ASP A 28 -5.58 4.45 6.64
C ASP A 28 -6.34 4.40 7.97
N GLY A 29 -6.05 3.40 8.79
CA GLY A 29 -6.72 3.25 10.06
C GLY A 29 -5.97 2.32 11.00
N TRP A 30 -6.05 2.59 12.29
CA TRP A 30 -5.43 1.72 13.29
C TRP A 30 -6.42 1.28 14.37
N ILE A 31 -7.39 2.11 14.72
CA ILE A 31 -8.44 1.76 15.70
C ILE A 31 -9.70 1.26 14.99
N GLY A 32 -10.29 0.18 15.48
CA GLY A 32 -11.58 -0.32 15.02
C GLY A 32 -12.72 0.60 15.46
N ASP A 33 -13.79 0.67 14.66
CA ASP A 33 -15.01 1.39 15.04
C ASP A 33 -15.76 0.69 16.20
N ALA A 34 -16.85 1.31 16.68
CA ALA A 34 -17.66 0.77 17.78
C ALA A 34 -18.27 -0.60 17.47
N ALA A 35 -18.50 -0.92 16.18
CA ALA A 35 -18.97 -2.23 15.74
C ALA A 35 -17.85 -3.29 15.76
N HIS A 36 -16.59 -2.86 15.62
CA HIS A 36 -15.40 -3.67 15.78
C HIS A 36 -15.08 -3.98 17.25
N ALA A 37 -15.46 -3.10 18.19
CA ALA A 37 -15.08 -3.16 19.61
C ALA A 37 -15.57 -4.40 20.38
N THR A 38 -16.57 -5.11 19.86
CA THR A 38 -17.20 -6.26 20.55
C THR A 38 -16.47 -7.59 20.34
N ARG A 39 -15.39 -7.62 19.55
CA ARG A 39 -14.59 -8.81 19.26
C ARG A 39 -13.11 -8.63 19.60
N GLN A 40 -12.41 -9.73 19.88
CA GLN A 40 -10.96 -9.71 20.01
C GLN A 40 -10.35 -9.52 18.61
N SER A 41 -9.83 -8.32 18.33
CA SER A 41 -9.28 -7.89 17.04
C SER A 41 -8.03 -7.07 17.29
N ASP A 42 -7.05 -7.14 16.40
CA ASP A 42 -5.81 -6.37 16.53
C ASP A 42 -6.00 -4.85 16.37
N HIS A 43 -7.14 -4.44 15.80
CA HIS A 43 -7.59 -3.05 15.81
C HIS A 43 -8.22 -2.59 17.14
N ASN A 44 -8.33 -3.49 18.13
CA ASN A 44 -8.87 -3.20 19.44
C ASN A 44 -7.78 -3.26 20.51
N PRO A 45 -7.86 -2.42 21.56
CA PRO A 45 -6.82 -2.32 22.58
C PRO A 45 -6.98 -3.39 23.68
N TRP A 46 -7.10 -4.67 23.32
CA TRP A 46 -7.30 -5.77 24.27
C TRP A 46 -5.99 -6.26 24.89
N VAL A 47 -4.85 -6.02 24.24
CA VAL A 47 -3.52 -6.19 24.83
C VAL A 47 -3.23 -4.97 25.70
N HIS A 48 -2.63 -5.14 26.87
CA HIS A 48 -2.32 -4.05 27.79
C HIS A 48 -0.81 -3.99 28.04
N ASP A 49 -0.25 -2.78 28.13
CA ASP A 49 1.12 -2.62 28.60
C ASP A 49 1.22 -2.71 30.13
N ASN A 50 2.45 -2.68 30.66
CA ASN A 50 2.72 -2.78 32.10
C ASN A 50 2.02 -1.71 32.96
N ASN A 51 1.53 -0.62 32.37
CA ASN A 51 0.78 0.42 33.08
C ASN A 51 -0.74 0.24 32.95
N GLY A 52 -1.20 -0.86 32.36
CA GLY A 52 -2.61 -1.12 32.10
C GLY A 52 -3.20 -0.28 30.97
N VAL A 53 -2.37 0.32 30.10
CA VAL A 53 -2.85 1.05 28.92
C VAL A 53 -3.08 0.06 27.79
N GLY A 54 -4.26 0.11 27.17
CA GLY A 54 -4.60 -0.75 26.05
C GLY A 54 -3.76 -0.41 24.81
N VAL A 55 -3.26 -1.42 24.10
CA VAL A 55 -2.36 -1.29 22.96
C VAL A 55 -3.06 -1.83 21.71
N VAL A 56 -3.22 -0.95 20.73
CA VAL A 56 -3.67 -1.31 19.40
C VAL A 56 -2.47 -1.66 18.54
N ARG A 57 -2.55 -2.79 17.87
CA ARG A 57 -1.41 -3.51 17.27
C ARG A 57 -1.58 -3.74 15.78
N ALA A 58 -2.64 -3.19 15.19
CA ALA A 58 -2.87 -3.21 13.76
C ALA A 58 -2.77 -1.81 13.17
N TYR A 59 -2.30 -1.75 11.93
CA TYR A 59 -2.39 -0.58 11.08
C TYR A 59 -2.78 -1.03 9.66
N ASP A 60 -3.87 -0.48 9.15
CA ASP A 60 -4.28 -0.60 7.76
C ASP A 60 -3.64 0.55 6.99
N ILE A 61 -2.89 0.21 5.94
CA ILE A 61 -2.39 1.16 4.96
C ILE A 61 -3.30 1.07 3.74
N ASP A 62 -3.77 2.23 3.28
CA ASP A 62 -4.55 2.31 2.06
C ASP A 62 -3.83 1.61 0.89
N ALA A 63 -4.50 0.62 0.31
CA ALA A 63 -4.08 -0.14 -0.85
C ALA A 63 -5.15 -0.11 -1.95
N GLY A 64 -5.97 0.93 -1.98
CA GLY A 64 -7.00 1.17 -2.97
C GLY A 64 -6.45 1.26 -4.40
N PRO A 65 -7.33 1.45 -5.40
CA PRO A 65 -6.93 1.36 -6.80
C PRO A 65 -5.81 2.37 -7.15
N GLY A 66 -4.78 1.88 -7.85
CA GLY A 66 -3.67 2.68 -8.36
C GLY A 66 -2.37 2.41 -7.67
N ASP A 67 -1.57 3.45 -7.45
CA ASP A 67 -0.34 3.34 -6.67
C ASP A 67 -0.52 2.67 -5.33
N ASN A 68 -1.66 2.88 -4.69
CA ASN A 68 -1.94 2.27 -3.40
C ASN A 68 -1.97 0.73 -3.52
N THR A 69 -2.40 0.16 -4.65
CA THR A 69 -2.32 -1.28 -4.89
C THR A 69 -0.85 -1.74 -4.95
N ASP A 70 0.00 -1.07 -5.71
CA ASP A 70 1.42 -1.43 -5.84
C ASP A 70 2.20 -1.18 -4.53
N ILE A 71 1.96 -0.04 -3.87
CA ILE A 71 2.53 0.32 -2.57
C ILE A 71 2.08 -0.70 -1.52
N GLY A 72 0.79 -1.03 -1.49
CA GLY A 72 0.22 -1.99 -0.55
C GLY A 72 0.78 -3.40 -0.75
N LEU A 73 0.89 -3.87 -2.00
CA LEU A 73 1.46 -5.18 -2.32
C LEU A 73 2.95 -5.23 -2.01
N TRP A 74 3.71 -4.18 -2.34
CA TRP A 74 5.12 -4.09 -2.01
C TRP A 74 5.34 -4.06 -0.50
N LEU A 75 4.57 -3.22 0.22
CA LEU A 75 4.63 -3.14 1.68
C LEU A 75 4.34 -4.51 2.31
N ALA A 76 3.36 -5.23 1.78
CA ALA A 76 3.01 -6.55 2.29
C ALA A 76 4.18 -7.54 2.16
N ASP A 77 4.87 -7.55 1.01
CA ASP A 77 6.05 -8.41 0.81
C ASP A 77 7.27 -7.94 1.60
N HIS A 78 7.46 -6.63 1.75
CA HIS A 78 8.53 -6.04 2.55
C HIS A 78 8.38 -6.41 4.02
N VAL A 79 7.19 -6.22 4.60
CA VAL A 79 6.85 -6.63 5.97
C VAL A 79 7.08 -8.13 6.14
N ARG A 80 6.62 -8.96 5.20
CA ARG A 80 6.86 -10.41 5.22
C ARG A 80 8.36 -10.74 5.26
N THR A 81 9.17 -10.08 4.46
CA THR A 81 10.62 -10.29 4.37
C THR A 81 11.36 -9.84 5.63
N LEU A 82 10.94 -8.73 6.25
CA LEU A 82 11.45 -8.30 7.56
C LEU A 82 11.12 -9.31 8.65
N GLY A 83 9.90 -9.86 8.62
CA GLY A 83 9.48 -10.92 9.53
C GLY A 83 10.36 -12.16 9.40
N ALA A 84 10.62 -12.60 8.17
CA ALA A 84 11.51 -13.72 7.86
C ALA A 84 12.96 -13.45 8.32
N SER A 85 13.41 -12.20 8.19
CA SER A 85 14.73 -11.73 8.66
C SER A 85 14.80 -11.50 10.18
N GLY A 86 13.67 -11.67 10.86
CA GLY A 86 13.60 -11.64 12.31
C GLY A 86 13.45 -10.26 12.94
N HIS A 87 12.73 -9.33 12.28
CA HIS A 87 12.39 -8.04 12.88
C HIS A 87 11.59 -8.21 14.21
N PRO A 88 11.90 -7.46 15.28
CA PRO A 88 11.31 -7.65 16.61
C PRO A 88 9.80 -7.35 16.66
N ALA A 89 9.31 -6.41 15.85
CA ALA A 89 7.87 -6.14 15.76
C ALA A 89 7.08 -7.28 15.10
N LEU A 90 7.74 -8.21 14.41
CA LEU A 90 7.15 -9.25 13.58
C LEU A 90 7.40 -10.65 14.20
N ARG A 91 7.01 -10.76 15.47
CA ARG A 91 7.15 -11.94 16.33
C ARG A 91 5.77 -12.48 16.72
N ASN A 92 5.65 -13.12 17.89
CA ASN A 92 4.45 -13.75 18.42
C ASN A 92 3.14 -13.01 18.07
N GLY A 93 2.20 -13.67 17.39
CA GLY A 93 0.90 -13.10 17.03
C GLY A 93 0.87 -11.97 15.99
N SER A 94 2.01 -11.63 15.37
CA SER A 94 2.05 -10.69 14.24
C SER A 94 1.65 -11.36 12.92
N TYR A 95 1.20 -10.57 11.94
CA TYR A 95 0.94 -11.04 10.58
C TYR A 95 0.79 -9.85 9.61
N VAL A 96 0.83 -10.16 8.32
CA VAL A 96 0.47 -9.22 7.25
C VAL A 96 -0.56 -9.85 6.32
N ILE A 97 -1.61 -9.10 5.97
CA ILE A 97 -2.66 -9.53 5.04
C ILE A 97 -2.79 -8.51 3.92
N SER A 98 -2.78 -8.99 2.68
CA SER A 98 -3.01 -8.16 1.50
C SER A 98 -3.46 -9.03 0.33
N ALA A 99 -4.47 -8.57 -0.41
CA ALA A 99 -5.00 -9.18 -1.62
C ALA A 99 -5.23 -10.70 -1.49
N ARG A 100 -6.07 -11.12 -0.51
CA ARG A 100 -6.37 -12.53 -0.22
C ARG A 100 -5.16 -13.39 0.15
N ARG A 101 -4.06 -12.80 0.59
CA ARG A 101 -2.88 -13.53 1.07
C ARG A 101 -2.53 -13.11 2.49
N ILE A 102 -2.05 -14.04 3.28
CA ILE A 102 -1.59 -13.83 4.65
C ILE A 102 -0.22 -14.47 4.86
N ALA A 103 0.66 -13.79 5.58
CA ALA A 103 1.92 -14.34 6.07
C ALA A 103 2.09 -14.00 7.55
N SER A 104 2.67 -14.93 8.32
CA SER A 104 2.91 -14.75 9.76
C SER A 104 4.06 -15.64 10.22
N PRO A 105 4.54 -15.50 11.48
CA PRO A 105 5.56 -16.39 12.03
C PRO A 105 5.16 -17.87 11.97
N SER A 106 3.87 -18.18 12.14
CA SER A 106 3.39 -19.57 12.15
C SER A 106 3.48 -20.27 10.78
N SER A 107 3.65 -19.51 9.68
CA SER A 107 3.98 -20.08 8.37
C SER A 107 5.44 -19.91 7.97
N GLY A 108 6.31 -19.54 8.91
CA GLY A 108 7.68 -19.14 8.58
C GLY A 108 7.72 -18.02 7.55
N TRP A 109 6.74 -17.10 7.60
CA TRP A 109 6.59 -15.98 6.66
C TRP A 109 6.41 -16.39 5.19
N GLN A 110 5.95 -17.61 4.93
CA GLN A 110 5.45 -18.01 3.61
C GLN A 110 4.02 -17.49 3.41
N TRP A 111 3.73 -17.06 2.17
CA TRP A 111 2.39 -16.65 1.76
C TRP A 111 1.42 -17.83 1.81
N ARG A 112 0.24 -17.59 2.36
CA ARG A 112 -0.90 -18.52 2.37
C ARG A 112 -2.14 -17.83 1.82
N ALA A 113 -3.07 -18.60 1.28
CA ALA A 113 -4.38 -18.08 0.93
C ALA A 113 -5.12 -17.60 2.20
N TYR A 114 -5.73 -16.42 2.12
CA TYR A 114 -6.57 -15.86 3.16
C TYR A 114 -8.05 -15.98 2.76
N THR A 115 -8.80 -16.72 3.57
CA THR A 115 -10.21 -17.07 3.30
C THR A 115 -11.22 -16.26 4.12
N GLY A 116 -10.75 -15.27 4.90
CA GLY A 116 -11.63 -14.39 5.66
C GLY A 116 -12.57 -13.57 4.78
N SER A 117 -13.64 -13.06 5.39
CA SER A 117 -14.72 -12.33 4.70
C SER A 117 -14.24 -11.04 4.03
N ASN A 118 -13.38 -10.27 4.70
CA ASN A 118 -12.74 -9.10 4.11
C ASN A 118 -11.58 -9.55 3.20
N PRO A 119 -11.62 -9.28 1.88
CA PRO A 119 -10.57 -9.72 0.96
C PRO A 119 -9.23 -8.96 1.08
N HIS A 120 -9.18 -7.83 1.79
CA HIS A 120 -8.00 -6.96 1.92
C HIS A 120 -7.44 -6.53 0.56
N ILE A 121 -8.32 -6.18 -0.39
CA ILE A 121 -7.94 -5.68 -1.72
C ILE A 121 -7.85 -4.17 -1.79
N SER A 122 -8.36 -3.46 -0.77
CA SER A 122 -8.34 -2.00 -0.69
C SER A 122 -7.38 -1.47 0.38
N HIS A 123 -6.76 -2.35 1.17
CA HIS A 123 -5.78 -2.01 2.19
C HIS A 123 -4.83 -3.19 2.45
N THR A 124 -3.61 -2.87 2.84
CA THR A 124 -2.67 -3.83 3.42
C THR A 124 -2.74 -3.69 4.93
N HIS A 125 -3.11 -4.78 5.60
CA HIS A 125 -3.21 -4.85 7.05
C HIS A 125 -1.91 -5.40 7.63
N VAL A 126 -1.32 -4.67 8.58
CA VAL A 126 -0.12 -5.08 9.33
C VAL A 126 -0.47 -5.19 10.81
N SER A 127 -0.30 -6.39 11.37
CA SER A 127 -0.38 -6.64 12.81
C SER A 127 1.01 -6.95 13.38
N VAL A 128 1.35 -6.36 14.52
CA VAL A 128 2.68 -6.49 15.18
C VAL A 128 2.66 -7.44 16.37
N SER A 129 3.78 -7.63 17.08
CA SER A 129 3.96 -8.65 18.13
C SER A 129 3.04 -8.49 19.35
N LEU A 130 2.64 -9.59 19.98
CA LEU A 130 1.86 -9.65 21.24
C LEU A 130 2.72 -9.19 22.42
N ASP A 131 4.02 -9.38 22.30
CA ASP A 131 4.96 -9.11 23.38
C ASP A 131 5.34 -7.63 23.39
N GLN A 132 5.43 -7.04 24.59
CA GLN A 132 5.77 -5.62 24.75
C GLN A 132 7.09 -5.23 24.09
N ALA A 133 8.11 -6.08 24.21
CA ALA A 133 9.39 -5.87 23.56
C ALA A 133 9.27 -5.72 22.03
N GLY A 134 8.27 -6.37 21.41
CA GLY A 134 8.03 -6.27 19.97
C GLY A 134 7.15 -5.09 19.58
N TYR A 135 5.99 -4.89 20.22
CA TYR A 135 5.10 -3.79 19.85
C TYR A 135 5.64 -2.40 20.24
N ASP A 136 6.56 -2.32 21.22
CA ASP A 136 7.26 -1.08 21.58
C ASP A 136 8.65 -0.95 20.94
N ALA A 137 9.08 -1.90 20.10
CA ALA A 137 10.35 -1.79 19.39
C ALA A 137 10.35 -0.57 18.45
N THR A 138 11.35 0.31 18.58
CA THR A 138 11.49 1.50 17.72
C THR A 138 12.51 1.28 16.60
N GLN A 139 12.86 0.02 16.32
CA GLN A 139 13.67 -0.32 15.15
C GLN A 139 12.92 0.11 13.88
N GLY A 140 13.63 0.76 12.97
CA GLY A 140 13.07 1.22 11.70
C GLY A 140 12.65 0.05 10.81
N TRP A 141 11.65 0.29 9.97
CA TRP A 141 11.09 -0.69 9.04
C TRP A 141 11.85 -0.74 7.72
N ALA A 142 12.90 0.08 7.56
CA ALA A 142 13.72 0.13 6.35
C ALA A 142 12.90 0.33 5.07
N ILE A 143 11.86 1.18 5.12
CA ILE A 143 11.00 1.51 3.97
C ILE A 143 11.73 2.53 3.09
N THR A 144 12.76 2.06 2.41
CA THR A 144 13.60 2.85 1.49
C THR A 144 13.42 2.42 0.03
N GLY A 145 12.86 1.22 -0.21
CA GLY A 145 12.57 0.68 -1.54
C GLY A 145 11.13 0.93 -2.01
N GLY A 146 10.59 -0.01 -2.80
CA GLY A 146 9.21 0.01 -3.29
C GLY A 146 8.97 0.86 -4.52
N PRO A 147 7.72 0.86 -5.04
CA PRO A 147 7.33 1.74 -6.14
C PRO A 147 7.82 3.15 -5.82
N GLY A 148 8.68 3.74 -6.66
CA GLY A 148 9.14 5.11 -6.42
C GLY A 148 8.01 6.13 -6.54
N PRO A 149 8.22 7.41 -6.24
CA PRO A 149 7.86 8.37 -7.28
C PRO A 149 8.58 7.90 -8.56
N ASP A 150 7.89 7.92 -9.71
CA ASP A 150 8.44 7.55 -11.02
C ASP A 150 9.93 7.96 -11.20
N PRO A 151 10.81 7.29 -11.97
CA PRO A 151 12.23 7.65 -12.09
C PRO A 151 12.55 9.11 -12.46
N GLY A 152 11.56 9.92 -12.88
CA GLY A 152 11.68 11.38 -13.05
C GLY A 152 10.89 12.25 -12.04
N GLY A 153 10.36 11.71 -10.95
CA GLY A 153 9.52 12.44 -10.00
C GLY A 153 8.08 12.68 -10.46
N ARG A 154 7.60 11.96 -11.49
CA ARG A 154 6.23 12.13 -11.99
C ARG A 154 5.21 11.62 -10.98
N PRO A 155 4.11 12.36 -10.80
CA PRO A 155 3.03 11.91 -9.96
C PRO A 155 2.31 10.75 -10.63
N THR A 156 1.61 9.99 -9.81
CA THR A 156 0.65 9.04 -10.34
C THR A 156 -0.62 9.73 -10.73
N ILE A 157 -1.07 9.40 -11.94
CA ILE A 157 -2.24 9.97 -12.55
C ILE A 157 -3.19 8.86 -13.00
N ARG A 158 -4.48 9.14 -12.87
CA ARG A 158 -5.60 8.25 -13.18
C ARG A 158 -6.78 9.09 -13.70
N ARG A 159 -7.87 8.44 -14.11
CA ARG A 159 -9.06 9.18 -14.57
C ARG A 159 -9.46 10.27 -13.57
N GLY A 160 -9.67 11.49 -14.06
CA GLY A 160 -9.97 12.69 -13.28
C GLY A 160 -8.75 13.47 -12.79
N SER A 161 -7.53 12.93 -12.92
CA SER A 161 -6.31 13.73 -12.74
C SER A 161 -6.22 14.82 -13.80
N ILE A 162 -5.64 15.96 -13.44
CA ILE A 162 -5.42 17.09 -14.34
C ILE A 162 -3.97 17.60 -14.26
N GLY A 163 -3.50 18.30 -15.28
CA GLY A 163 -2.25 19.06 -15.26
C GLY A 163 -1.16 18.53 -16.18
N ASP A 164 0.07 19.00 -15.96
CA ASP A 164 1.17 18.79 -16.92
C ASP A 164 1.63 17.35 -17.05
N ALA A 165 1.56 16.55 -15.97
CA ALA A 165 1.83 15.12 -16.02
C ALA A 165 0.85 14.41 -16.97
N VAL A 166 -0.42 14.83 -17.01
CA VAL A 166 -1.40 14.26 -17.94
C VAL A 166 -1.10 14.67 -19.37
N ARG A 167 -0.69 15.92 -19.61
CA ARG A 167 -0.26 16.36 -20.95
C ARG A 167 0.93 15.57 -21.45
N GLU A 168 1.90 15.33 -20.57
CA GLU A 168 3.06 14.50 -20.89
C GLU A 168 2.64 13.08 -21.29
N LEU A 169 1.80 12.44 -20.48
CA LEU A 169 1.23 11.12 -20.78
C LEU A 169 0.54 11.10 -22.15
N GLN A 170 -0.36 12.05 -22.41
CA GLN A 170 -1.11 12.14 -23.66
C GLN A 170 -0.18 12.28 -24.87
N ARG A 171 0.89 13.08 -24.77
CA ARG A 171 1.91 13.21 -25.81
C ARG A 171 2.64 11.89 -26.05
N ILE A 172 3.09 11.22 -24.98
CA ILE A 172 3.82 9.95 -25.11
C ILE A 172 2.91 8.87 -25.72
N LEU A 173 1.66 8.75 -25.26
CA LEU A 173 0.71 7.77 -25.80
C LEU A 173 0.34 8.04 -27.26
N ASN A 174 0.27 9.30 -27.69
CA ASN A 174 0.10 9.63 -29.11
C ASN A 174 1.33 9.24 -29.93
N ALA A 175 2.54 9.44 -29.41
CA ALA A 175 3.78 9.05 -30.07
C ALA A 175 3.95 7.52 -30.18
N TRP A 176 3.57 6.77 -29.14
CA TRP A 176 3.63 5.30 -29.10
C TRP A 176 2.61 4.63 -30.02
N TYR A 177 1.46 5.28 -30.23
CA TYR A 177 0.35 4.73 -30.98
C TYR A 177 -0.14 5.67 -32.08
N PRO A 178 0.72 5.98 -33.07
CA PRO A 178 0.41 6.94 -34.13
C PRO A 178 -0.69 6.45 -35.09
N SER A 179 -1.00 5.16 -35.09
CA SER A 179 -2.06 4.55 -35.90
C SER A 179 -3.46 4.66 -35.27
N LEU A 180 -3.56 5.06 -34.00
CA LEU A 180 -4.84 5.25 -33.31
C LEU A 180 -5.27 6.73 -33.40
N PRO A 181 -6.58 7.05 -33.34
CA PRO A 181 -7.04 8.43 -33.26
C PRO A 181 -6.32 9.20 -32.14
N PRO A 182 -5.75 10.38 -32.40
CA PRO A 182 -4.93 11.06 -31.40
C PRO A 182 -5.78 11.49 -30.20
N LEU A 183 -5.21 11.34 -29.00
CA LEU A 183 -5.72 12.00 -27.80
C LEU A 183 -5.55 13.51 -27.93
N VAL A 184 -6.51 14.26 -27.43
CA VAL A 184 -6.34 15.70 -27.20
C VAL A 184 -5.33 15.86 -26.07
N VAL A 185 -4.35 16.75 -26.24
CA VAL A 185 -3.33 17.04 -25.22
C VAL A 185 -3.80 18.25 -24.39
N ASP A 186 -4.86 18.06 -23.62
CA ASP A 186 -5.51 19.09 -22.79
C ASP A 186 -5.02 19.07 -21.34
N GLY A 187 -4.44 17.95 -20.91
CA GLY A 187 -4.07 17.71 -19.52
C GLY A 187 -5.25 17.27 -18.67
N ASP A 188 -6.36 16.82 -19.26
CA ASP A 188 -7.45 16.16 -18.57
C ASP A 188 -7.35 14.63 -18.79
N PHE A 189 -7.25 13.90 -17.70
CA PHE A 189 -7.27 12.45 -17.75
C PHE A 189 -8.72 11.97 -17.85
N GLY A 190 -9.32 12.21 -19.01
CA GLY A 190 -10.68 11.80 -19.33
C GLY A 190 -10.79 10.33 -19.77
N PRO A 191 -11.99 9.88 -20.17
CA PRO A 191 -12.25 8.50 -20.56
C PRO A 191 -11.37 7.97 -21.69
N LYS A 192 -11.06 8.79 -22.70
CA LYS A 192 -10.20 8.40 -23.82
C LYS A 192 -8.74 8.18 -23.40
N THR A 193 -8.24 9.00 -22.47
CA THR A 193 -6.90 8.84 -21.90
C THR A 193 -6.81 7.53 -21.11
N ASP A 194 -7.83 7.22 -20.28
CA ASP A 194 -7.92 5.95 -19.53
C ASP A 194 -7.96 4.72 -20.45
N GLU A 195 -8.76 4.75 -21.50
CA GLU A 195 -8.80 3.67 -22.50
C GLU A 195 -7.42 3.43 -23.13
N ARG A 196 -6.72 4.51 -23.52
CA ARG A 196 -5.38 4.40 -24.12
C ARG A 196 -4.33 3.90 -23.12
N VAL A 197 -4.42 4.29 -21.85
CA VAL A 197 -3.53 3.77 -20.79
C VAL A 197 -3.73 2.27 -20.60
N ARG A 198 -4.98 1.82 -20.46
CA ARG A 198 -5.29 0.39 -20.31
C ARG A 198 -4.80 -0.42 -21.51
N TYR A 199 -4.98 0.11 -22.72
CA TYR A 199 -4.44 -0.50 -23.93
C TYR A 199 -2.91 -0.62 -23.88
N MET A 200 -2.20 0.44 -23.44
CA MET A 200 -0.74 0.40 -23.28
C MET A 200 -0.31 -0.66 -22.26
N GLN A 201 -0.93 -0.64 -21.08
CA GLN A 201 -0.67 -1.59 -19.99
C GLN A 201 -0.85 -3.03 -20.45
N GLN A 202 -1.94 -3.32 -21.16
CA GLN A 202 -2.20 -4.64 -21.73
C GLN A 202 -1.08 -5.09 -22.69
N ARG A 203 -0.64 -4.21 -23.60
CA ARG A 203 0.46 -4.52 -24.53
C ARG A 203 1.81 -4.66 -23.83
N ALA A 204 2.00 -3.96 -22.72
CA ALA A 204 3.21 -4.02 -21.92
C ALA A 204 3.25 -5.21 -20.94
N GLY A 205 2.16 -5.98 -20.80
CA GLY A 205 2.05 -7.06 -19.82
C GLY A 205 1.98 -6.55 -18.37
N LEU A 206 1.54 -5.31 -18.18
CA LEU A 206 1.33 -4.70 -16.86
C LEU A 206 -0.11 -4.97 -16.36
N ALA A 207 -0.36 -4.67 -15.09
CA ALA A 207 -1.72 -4.62 -14.56
C ALA A 207 -2.58 -3.62 -15.36
N VAL A 208 -3.75 -4.05 -15.82
CA VAL A 208 -4.66 -3.24 -16.66
C VAL A 208 -5.65 -2.47 -15.79
N ASP A 209 -5.13 -1.59 -14.94
CA ASP A 209 -5.89 -0.85 -13.93
C ASP A 209 -6.24 0.58 -14.36
N GLY A 210 -5.66 1.08 -15.46
CA GLY A 210 -5.86 2.44 -15.97
C GLY A 210 -5.06 3.51 -15.23
N ILE A 211 -4.07 3.10 -14.43
CA ILE A 211 -3.36 3.99 -13.52
C ILE A 211 -1.89 4.08 -13.93
N VAL A 212 -1.44 5.31 -14.11
CA VAL A 212 -0.08 5.60 -14.55
C VAL A 212 0.79 5.84 -13.33
N GLY A 213 1.15 4.73 -12.68
CA GLY A 213 2.13 4.68 -11.60
C GLY A 213 3.55 4.43 -12.09
N PRO A 214 4.51 4.17 -11.19
CA PRO A 214 5.94 4.08 -11.51
C PRO A 214 6.28 3.00 -12.54
N GLN A 215 5.58 1.86 -12.52
CA GLN A 215 5.78 0.80 -13.53
C GLN A 215 5.30 1.24 -14.92
N THR A 216 4.11 1.86 -14.97
CA THR A 216 3.50 2.36 -16.20
C THR A 216 4.36 3.49 -16.80
N TRP A 217 4.80 4.44 -15.98
CA TRP A 217 5.70 5.50 -16.41
C TRP A 217 7.07 4.97 -16.82
N GLY A 218 7.67 4.09 -16.03
CA GLY A 218 8.94 3.45 -16.37
C GLY A 218 8.88 2.77 -17.75
N ARG A 219 7.76 2.10 -18.04
CA ARG A 219 7.52 1.52 -19.37
C ARG A 219 7.37 2.56 -20.48
N LEU A 220 6.60 3.62 -20.24
CA LEU A 220 6.38 4.70 -21.20
C LEU A 220 7.68 5.43 -21.59
N LEU A 221 8.63 5.51 -20.66
CA LEU A 221 9.87 6.26 -20.82
C LEU A 221 11.04 5.41 -21.36
N SER A 222 10.99 4.07 -21.21
CA SER A 222 12.08 3.20 -21.66
C SER A 222 12.09 2.91 -23.17
N GLY A 223 11.00 3.25 -23.88
CA GLY A 223 10.82 2.90 -25.30
C GLY A 223 10.37 1.46 -25.52
#